data_AF-A0A2N6SZA5-F1
#
_entry.id   AF-A0A2N6SZA5-F1
#
_cell.length_a   1.000
_cell.length_b   1.000
_cell.length_c   1.000
_cell.angle_alpha   90.00
_cell.angle_beta   90.00
_cell.angle_gamma   90.00
#
_symmetry.space_group_name_H-M   'P 1'
#
loop_
_entity.id
_entity.type
_entity.pdbx_description
1 polymer ?
#
loop_
_entity_poly.entity_id
_entity_poly.type
_entity_poly.pdbx_seq_one_letter_code
_entity_poly.pdbx_strand_id
1 'polypeptide(L)'
;MSTDTDNVIAFPGVRVAAEPATLIIGAVLAEEPQVVHRQFGINDRLTLRELSDALRVMFGWPGESAPTKFTLDGTAGIGSGAGAGGGGLGAGGVGAGLGLSVNMPLDTVIGDVLQDVGDTLTWHWGLWDHRLDVREAFARDEATPDALCIGGSGTIDGLWRGGRVANVAAPGGAGRDGGRGGDAGAAAGDPRGGNAGNPGSAAGPGNAAGGPDIAAINELLTGEQSIRNTLATARDDVVDLIERSGVFEFVPLLQALDLRRNPGCACIADDCDRMRDLPAEDADDHAGRDAALATLLCLSALTDQDIRHDVTSHVMDALGWVADDGTPLTGEDVEELCSATWAVLEEVGVVGNEQVGVVEKLDLLREALRR
;
A
#
# COMPACT_ATOMS: atom_id res chain seq x y z
N MET A 1 -23.46 -21.04 -25.00
CA MET A 1 -23.10 -22.17 -24.14
C MET A 1 -22.10 -21.62 -23.14
N SER A 2 -22.58 -21.31 -21.94
CA SER A 2 -21.76 -20.78 -20.85
C SER A 2 -21.10 -21.97 -20.18
N THR A 3 -19.78 -22.09 -20.29
CA THR A 3 -19.00 -23.02 -19.48
C THR A 3 -18.86 -22.43 -18.09
N ASP A 4 -19.88 -22.72 -17.29
CA ASP A 4 -19.80 -22.79 -15.84
C ASP A 4 -18.57 -23.65 -15.50
N THR A 5 -17.49 -23.00 -15.06
CA THR A 5 -16.27 -23.69 -14.65
C THR A 5 -16.22 -23.61 -13.15
N ASP A 6 -16.87 -24.60 -12.56
CA ASP A 6 -16.51 -25.32 -11.34
C ASP A 6 -15.89 -24.53 -10.18
N ASN A 7 -16.65 -24.52 -9.09
CA ASN A 7 -16.16 -24.43 -7.72
C ASN A 7 -14.85 -25.22 -7.54
N VAL A 8 -13.72 -24.53 -7.62
CA VAL A 8 -12.44 -25.05 -7.15
C VAL A 8 -12.48 -25.04 -5.62
N ILE A 9 -12.89 -26.16 -5.04
CA ILE A 9 -12.63 -26.44 -3.62
C ILE A 9 -11.13 -26.72 -3.52
N ALA A 10 -10.35 -25.69 -3.22
CA ALA A 10 -8.94 -25.87 -2.86
C ALA A 10 -8.89 -26.71 -1.57
N PHE A 11 -8.29 -27.91 -1.66
CA PHE A 11 -7.99 -28.70 -0.47
C PHE A 11 -6.90 -27.97 0.34
N PRO A 12 -6.98 -27.92 1.68
CA PRO A 12 -5.92 -27.35 2.50
C PRO A 12 -4.58 -28.02 2.18
N GLY A 13 -3.58 -27.22 1.82
CA GLY A 13 -2.18 -27.67 1.68
C GLY A 13 -1.71 -28.17 0.30
N VAL A 14 -2.50 -28.07 -0.79
CA VAL A 14 -2.01 -28.40 -2.14
C VAL A 14 -2.27 -27.25 -3.12
N ARG A 15 -1.20 -26.58 -3.58
CA ARG A 15 -1.28 -25.54 -4.61
C ARG A 15 -1.43 -26.15 -6.00
N VAL A 16 -2.33 -25.58 -6.80
CA VAL A 16 -2.28 -25.73 -8.26
C VAL A 16 -1.30 -24.69 -8.77
N ALA A 17 -0.20 -25.13 -9.39
CA ALA A 17 0.97 -24.29 -9.72
C ALA A 17 0.69 -23.08 -10.66
N ALA A 18 -0.52 -22.92 -11.17
CA ALA A 18 -0.89 -21.87 -12.13
C ALA A 18 -1.85 -20.80 -11.56
N GLU A 19 -2.50 -21.06 -10.43
CA GLU A 19 -3.51 -20.14 -9.89
C GLU A 19 -2.91 -19.22 -8.81
N PRO A 20 -3.27 -17.93 -8.78
CA PRO A 20 -2.83 -17.03 -7.73
C PRO A 20 -3.29 -17.54 -6.37
N ALA A 21 -2.45 -17.35 -5.35
CA ALA A 21 -2.75 -17.76 -3.99
C ALA A 21 -2.48 -16.66 -2.97
N THR A 22 -3.18 -16.75 -1.84
CA THR A 22 -2.82 -16.06 -0.61
C THR A 22 -2.09 -17.04 0.29
N LEU A 23 -0.82 -16.74 0.59
CA LEU A 23 -0.01 -17.49 1.55
C LEU A 23 -0.26 -16.97 2.96
N ILE A 24 -0.52 -17.86 3.91
CA ILE A 24 -0.52 -17.53 5.33
C ILE A 24 0.89 -17.75 5.86
N ILE A 25 1.53 -16.67 6.30
CA ILE A 25 2.91 -16.69 6.78
C ILE A 25 2.91 -16.38 8.28
N GLY A 26 3.67 -17.17 9.03
CA GLY A 26 4.09 -16.84 10.39
C GLY A 26 5.48 -16.23 10.37
N ALA A 27 5.63 -15.02 10.89
CA ALA A 27 6.90 -14.32 11.02
C ALA A 27 7.30 -14.19 12.49
N VAL A 28 8.57 -14.42 12.77
CA VAL A 28 9.14 -14.34 14.12
C VAL A 28 10.43 -13.55 14.12
N LEU A 29 10.47 -12.51 14.94
CA LEU A 29 11.70 -11.86 15.39
C LEU A 29 11.99 -12.35 16.81
N ALA A 30 13.10 -13.04 17.01
CA ALA A 30 13.50 -13.57 18.31
C ALA A 30 14.80 -12.89 18.77
N GLU A 31 14.70 -11.96 19.71
CA GLU A 31 15.87 -11.33 20.32
C GLU A 31 15.67 -11.21 21.83
N GLU A 32 16.41 -12.02 22.60
CA GLU A 32 16.20 -12.12 24.04
C GLU A 32 16.27 -10.75 24.75
N PRO A 33 15.31 -10.42 25.63
CA PRO A 33 14.22 -11.26 26.16
C PRO A 33 12.88 -11.14 25.38
N GLN A 34 12.85 -10.47 24.23
CA GLN A 34 11.63 -10.16 23.49
C GLN A 34 11.48 -11.06 22.26
N VAL A 35 10.28 -11.59 22.06
CA VAL A 35 9.93 -12.30 20.83
C VAL A 35 8.70 -11.62 20.26
N VAL A 36 8.80 -11.17 19.01
CA VAL A 36 7.73 -10.51 18.29
C VAL A 36 7.24 -11.46 17.20
N HIS A 37 5.93 -11.74 17.23
CA HIS A 37 5.28 -12.64 16.27
C HIS A 37 4.28 -11.88 15.42
N ARG A 38 4.22 -12.21 14.13
CA ARG A 38 3.14 -11.77 13.22
C ARG A 38 2.63 -12.97 12.44
N GLN A 39 1.34 -13.00 12.19
CA GLN A 39 0.69 -13.92 11.28
C GLN A 39 -0.11 -13.09 10.28
N PHE A 40 0.11 -13.32 8.99
CA PHE A 40 -0.47 -12.51 7.93
C PHE A 40 -0.74 -13.32 6.66
N GLY A 41 -1.69 -12.86 5.86
CA GLY A 41 -1.90 -13.31 4.49
C GLY A 41 -1.12 -12.41 3.53
N ILE A 42 -0.50 -12.98 2.50
CA ILE A 42 0.19 -12.25 1.43
C ILE A 42 -0.13 -12.85 0.06
N ASN A 43 -0.29 -11.99 -0.95
CA ASN A 43 -0.37 -12.37 -2.35
C ASN A 43 0.94 -13.00 -2.83
N ASP A 44 0.90 -14.23 -3.33
CA ASP A 44 2.07 -14.92 -3.85
C ASP A 44 2.66 -14.30 -5.13
N ARG A 45 1.92 -13.39 -5.80
CA ARG A 45 2.39 -12.68 -7.00
C ARG A 45 3.17 -11.40 -6.72
N LEU A 46 3.24 -10.96 -5.48
CA LEU A 46 4.09 -9.82 -5.12
C LEU A 46 5.56 -10.20 -5.21
N THR A 47 6.40 -9.18 -5.35
CA THR A 47 7.85 -9.28 -5.25
C THR A 47 8.30 -9.34 -3.79
N LEU A 48 9.53 -9.83 -3.55
CA LEU A 48 10.15 -9.78 -2.23
C LEU A 48 10.33 -8.34 -1.71
N ARG A 49 10.47 -7.35 -2.59
CA ARG A 49 10.46 -5.93 -2.23
C ARG A 49 9.15 -5.54 -1.56
N GLU A 50 8.03 -5.83 -2.21
CA GLU A 50 6.70 -5.50 -1.69
C GLU A 50 6.39 -6.28 -0.40
N LEU A 51 6.89 -7.52 -0.27
CA LEU A 51 6.85 -8.25 0.99
C LEU A 51 7.63 -7.54 2.11
N SER A 52 8.81 -7.00 1.81
CA SER A 52 9.61 -6.24 2.78
C SER A 52 8.87 -4.99 3.27
N ASP A 53 8.19 -4.28 2.37
CA ASP A 53 7.41 -3.09 2.72
C ASP A 53 6.23 -3.44 3.63
N ALA A 54 5.50 -4.52 3.30
CA ALA A 54 4.42 -5.02 4.14
C ALA A 54 4.93 -5.46 5.54
N LEU A 55 6.06 -6.16 5.60
CA LEU A 55 6.67 -6.58 6.87
C LEU A 55 7.14 -5.40 7.72
N ARG A 56 7.69 -4.34 7.10
CA ARG A 56 8.06 -3.09 7.79
C ARG A 56 6.86 -2.48 8.52
N VAL A 57 5.72 -2.40 7.85
CA VAL A 57 4.45 -1.91 8.44
C VAL A 57 3.98 -2.84 9.55
N MET A 58 3.93 -4.17 9.31
CA MET A 58 3.45 -5.14 10.30
C MET A 58 4.28 -5.17 11.59
N PHE A 59 5.60 -5.02 11.49
CA PHE A 59 6.50 -4.99 12.64
C PHE A 59 6.65 -3.60 13.27
N GLY A 60 6.22 -2.53 12.57
CA GLY A 60 6.30 -1.17 13.07
C GLY A 60 7.72 -0.60 13.05
N TRP A 61 8.54 -1.00 12.09
CA TRP A 61 9.91 -0.49 11.94
C TRP A 61 9.91 0.98 11.49
N PRO A 62 10.62 1.89 12.19
CA PRO A 62 10.68 3.30 11.82
C PRO A 62 11.65 3.53 10.64
N GLY A 63 11.23 4.37 9.67
CA GLY A 63 12.05 4.84 8.56
C GLY A 63 12.11 3.90 7.34
N GLU A 64 12.42 4.47 6.17
CA GLU A 64 12.47 3.78 4.86
C GLU A 64 13.86 3.23 4.50
N SER A 65 14.89 3.43 5.33
CA SER A 65 16.30 3.42 4.88
C SER A 65 17.20 2.32 5.48
N ALA A 66 16.64 1.30 6.15
CA ALA A 66 17.46 0.18 6.57
C ALA A 66 17.79 -0.73 5.37
N PRO A 67 19.04 -1.22 5.22
CA PRO A 67 19.34 -2.23 4.23
C PRO A 67 18.47 -3.47 4.43
N THR A 68 17.85 -3.96 3.36
CA THR A 68 17.01 -5.15 3.39
C THR A 68 17.48 -6.21 2.40
N LYS A 69 17.33 -7.48 2.79
CA LYS A 69 17.56 -8.64 1.92
C LYS A 69 16.76 -9.83 2.43
N PHE A 70 16.59 -10.83 1.58
CA PHE A 70 16.04 -12.13 1.96
C PHE A 70 17.07 -13.21 1.74
N THR A 71 17.09 -14.21 2.62
CA THR A 71 17.86 -15.42 2.41
C THR A 71 17.00 -16.67 2.54
N LEU A 72 17.19 -17.59 1.60
CA LEU A 72 16.63 -18.94 1.68
C LEU A 72 17.63 -19.84 2.42
N ASP A 73 17.18 -20.48 3.50
CA ASP A 73 17.98 -21.48 4.20
C ASP A 73 17.86 -22.83 3.47
N GLY A 74 18.99 -23.42 3.06
CA GLY A 74 19.03 -24.79 2.55
C GLY A 74 18.51 -25.77 3.63
N THR A 75 17.40 -26.43 3.33
CA THR A 75 16.56 -27.18 4.29
C THR A 75 17.31 -28.09 5.28
N ALA A 76 17.11 -27.83 6.58
CA ALA A 76 17.24 -28.85 7.62
C ALA A 76 15.87 -29.54 7.76
N GLY A 77 15.71 -30.70 7.11
CA GLY A 77 14.51 -31.50 7.19
C GLY A 77 14.21 -31.94 8.63
N ILE A 78 13.02 -31.64 9.11
CA ILE A 78 12.43 -32.29 10.28
C ILE A 78 10.98 -32.63 9.96
N GLY A 79 10.74 -33.90 9.60
CA GLY A 79 9.43 -34.41 9.23
C GLY A 79 9.48 -35.90 8.88
N SER A 80 9.62 -36.75 9.89
CA SER A 80 9.38 -38.19 9.76
C SER A 80 7.90 -38.43 9.45
N GLY A 81 7.58 -38.73 8.19
CA GLY A 81 6.27 -39.18 7.75
C GLY A 81 6.40 -39.98 6.46
N ALA A 82 6.27 -41.31 6.56
CA ALA A 82 6.32 -42.20 5.42
C ALA A 82 5.13 -41.99 4.47
N GLY A 83 5.41 -41.83 3.17
CA GLY A 83 4.40 -41.85 2.10
C GLY A 83 5.04 -41.69 0.73
N ALA A 84 5.17 -42.78 -0.01
CA ALA A 84 5.85 -42.85 -1.30
C ALA A 84 4.93 -42.56 -2.50
N GLY A 85 5.51 -41.99 -3.57
CA GLY A 85 4.97 -41.92 -4.94
C GLY A 85 5.10 -40.50 -5.53
N GLY A 86 6.17 -40.13 -6.26
CA GLY A 86 6.43 -40.41 -7.69
C GLY A 86 5.74 -39.36 -8.59
N GLY A 87 6.39 -38.54 -9.43
CA GLY A 87 7.78 -38.38 -9.85
C GLY A 87 7.94 -37.23 -10.89
N GLY A 88 9.20 -36.89 -11.22
CA GLY A 88 9.62 -35.94 -12.28
C GLY A 88 9.74 -34.49 -11.80
N LEU A 89 10.83 -33.73 -11.98
CA LEU A 89 11.94 -33.78 -12.94
C LEU A 89 13.26 -33.35 -12.25
N GLY A 90 14.39 -33.86 -12.74
CA GLY A 90 15.69 -33.75 -12.11
C GLY A 90 16.38 -32.39 -12.23
N ALA A 91 16.93 -31.94 -11.11
CA ALA A 91 18.17 -31.17 -11.07
C ALA A 91 19.17 -31.97 -10.22
N GLY A 92 20.39 -32.11 -10.72
CA GLY A 92 21.41 -33.03 -10.22
C GLY A 92 21.71 -32.90 -8.73
N GLY A 93 21.85 -34.04 -8.06
CA GLY A 93 22.33 -34.12 -6.70
C GLY A 93 23.73 -33.53 -6.56
N VAL A 94 23.84 -32.49 -5.75
CA VAL A 94 25.05 -32.15 -5.01
C VAL A 94 24.78 -32.46 -3.54
N GLY A 95 25.68 -33.26 -2.97
CA GLY A 95 25.52 -33.88 -1.66
C GLY A 95 25.51 -32.89 -0.49
N ALA A 96 25.10 -33.43 0.65
CA ALA A 96 25.15 -32.80 1.96
C ALA A 96 26.46 -32.06 2.24
N GLY A 97 26.37 -30.80 2.69
CA GLY A 97 27.50 -30.09 3.26
C GLY A 97 27.39 -28.57 3.17
N LEU A 98 27.22 -27.94 4.35
CA LEU A 98 27.17 -26.50 4.64
C LEU A 98 25.81 -25.85 4.36
N GLY A 99 25.19 -25.32 5.43
CA GLY A 99 24.02 -24.45 5.34
C GLY A 99 24.38 -23.15 4.64
N LEU A 100 24.44 -23.21 3.31
CA LEU A 100 24.58 -22.04 2.46
C LEU A 100 23.22 -21.36 2.42
N SER A 101 23.12 -20.20 3.08
CA SER A 101 22.00 -19.30 2.86
C SER A 101 22.19 -18.58 1.53
N VAL A 102 21.16 -18.59 0.69
CA VAL A 102 21.21 -17.97 -0.65
C VAL A 102 20.47 -16.64 -0.59
N ASN A 103 21.14 -15.53 -0.94
CA ASN A 103 20.50 -14.23 -1.04
C ASN A 103 19.54 -14.21 -2.26
N MET A 104 18.30 -13.80 -2.04
CA MET A 104 17.29 -13.66 -3.09
C MET A 104 17.23 -12.20 -3.60
N PRO A 105 17.22 -11.97 -4.93
CA PRO A 105 16.95 -10.65 -5.51
C PRO A 105 15.58 -10.13 -5.08
N LEU A 106 15.47 -8.82 -4.77
CA LEU A 106 14.23 -8.21 -4.26
C LEU A 106 13.09 -8.17 -5.30
N ASP A 107 13.41 -8.27 -6.59
CA ASP A 107 12.48 -8.38 -7.71
C ASP A 107 11.95 -9.82 -7.93
N THR A 108 12.44 -10.79 -7.17
CA THR A 108 11.93 -12.18 -7.23
C THR A 108 10.48 -12.22 -6.72
N VAL A 109 9.63 -12.96 -7.42
CA VAL A 109 8.22 -13.16 -7.03
C VAL A 109 8.14 -14.14 -5.86
N ILE A 110 7.29 -13.86 -4.88
CA ILE A 110 7.14 -14.68 -3.66
C ILE A 110 6.84 -16.13 -4.02
N GLY A 111 5.90 -16.36 -4.94
CA GLY A 111 5.47 -17.69 -5.39
C GLY A 111 6.54 -18.51 -6.11
N ASP A 112 7.65 -17.90 -6.54
CA ASP A 112 8.80 -18.61 -7.11
C ASP A 112 9.73 -19.17 -6.02
N VAL A 113 9.66 -18.63 -4.81
CA VAL A 113 10.53 -18.97 -3.67
C VAL A 113 9.79 -19.75 -2.60
N LEU A 114 8.55 -19.35 -2.29
CA LEU A 114 7.69 -19.94 -1.27
C LEU A 114 6.57 -20.71 -1.97
N GLN A 115 6.80 -22.00 -2.20
CA GLN A 115 5.91 -22.85 -2.96
C GLN A 115 5.01 -23.70 -2.08
N ASP A 116 5.58 -24.28 -1.03
CA ASP A 116 4.93 -25.31 -0.22
C ASP A 116 4.76 -24.88 1.24
N VAL A 117 3.79 -25.50 1.91
CA VAL A 117 3.64 -25.37 3.36
C VAL A 117 4.90 -25.90 4.04
N GLY A 118 5.46 -25.09 4.95
CA GLY A 118 6.72 -25.39 5.62
C GLY A 118 7.94 -24.77 4.95
N ASP A 119 7.81 -24.13 3.78
CA ASP A 119 8.89 -23.32 3.22
C ASP A 119 9.24 -22.15 4.14
N THR A 120 10.53 -21.83 4.18
CA THR A 120 11.07 -20.86 5.15
C THR A 120 11.97 -19.86 4.46
N LEU A 121 11.82 -18.59 4.83
CA LEU A 121 12.63 -17.49 4.32
C LEU A 121 13.06 -16.61 5.49
N THR A 122 14.28 -16.10 5.49
CA THR A 122 14.72 -15.10 6.48
C THR A 122 14.68 -13.73 5.84
N TRP A 123 13.93 -12.81 6.44
CA TRP A 123 13.94 -11.40 6.09
C TRP A 123 14.90 -10.65 7.01
N HIS A 124 15.86 -9.95 6.42
CA HIS A 124 16.81 -9.12 7.13
C HIS A 124 16.40 -7.65 6.99
N TRP A 125 16.30 -6.96 8.12
CA TRP A 125 16.04 -5.52 8.18
C TRP A 125 17.11 -4.86 9.04
N GLY A 126 18.10 -4.23 8.40
CA GLY A 126 19.28 -3.72 9.10
C GLY A 126 20.05 -4.84 9.80
N LEU A 127 19.99 -4.87 11.14
CA LEU A 127 20.63 -5.89 11.98
C LEU A 127 19.65 -6.97 12.48
N TRP A 128 18.38 -6.88 12.10
CA TRP A 128 17.31 -7.69 12.66
C TRP A 128 16.90 -8.80 11.69
N ASP A 129 16.86 -10.03 12.20
CA ASP A 129 16.52 -11.21 11.42
C ASP A 129 15.13 -11.72 11.79
N HIS A 130 14.26 -11.82 10.77
CA HIS A 130 12.89 -12.28 10.92
C HIS A 130 12.74 -13.59 10.16
N ARG A 131 12.41 -14.67 10.87
CA ARG A 131 12.11 -15.95 10.24
C ARG A 131 10.67 -15.97 9.77
N LEU A 132 10.46 -16.24 8.49
CA LEU A 132 9.15 -16.42 7.86
C LEU A 132 8.95 -17.92 7.59
N ASP A 133 7.81 -18.47 7.98
CA ASP A 133 7.41 -19.84 7.65
C ASP A 133 6.02 -19.82 6.98
N VAL A 134 5.89 -20.46 5.81
CA VAL A 134 4.60 -20.68 5.16
C VAL A 134 3.80 -21.68 5.99
N ARG A 135 2.63 -21.27 6.48
CA ARG A 135 1.75 -22.07 7.32
C ARG A 135 0.62 -22.70 6.53
N GLU A 136 0.05 -21.95 5.59
CA GLU A 136 -0.99 -22.42 4.67
C GLU A 136 -0.98 -21.63 3.36
N ALA A 137 -1.70 -22.13 2.36
CA ALA A 137 -1.98 -21.43 1.10
C ALA A 137 -3.44 -21.65 0.68
N PHE A 138 -4.09 -20.59 0.18
CA PHE A 138 -5.47 -20.63 -0.31
C PHE A 138 -5.57 -20.00 -1.69
N ALA A 139 -6.49 -20.49 -2.53
CA ALA A 139 -6.86 -19.79 -3.76
C ALA A 139 -7.39 -18.39 -3.42
N ARG A 140 -7.05 -17.39 -4.24
CA ARG A 140 -7.48 -16.00 -4.06
C ARG A 140 -8.31 -15.49 -5.23
N ASP A 141 -9.15 -14.53 -4.93
CA ASP A 141 -9.88 -13.71 -5.90
C ASP A 141 -9.30 -12.28 -5.95
N GLU A 142 -9.90 -11.43 -6.79
CA GLU A 142 -9.51 -10.02 -6.92
C GLU A 142 -9.94 -9.15 -5.72
N ALA A 143 -10.89 -9.63 -4.90
CA ALA A 143 -11.38 -8.88 -3.73
C ALA A 143 -10.49 -9.08 -2.49
N THR A 144 -9.64 -10.11 -2.51
CA THR A 144 -8.73 -10.43 -1.42
C THR A 144 -7.57 -9.43 -1.38
N PRO A 145 -7.32 -8.75 -0.24
CA PRO A 145 -6.18 -7.84 -0.09
C PRO A 145 -4.85 -8.52 -0.38
N ASP A 146 -3.87 -7.74 -0.86
CA ASP A 146 -2.54 -8.24 -1.19
C ASP A 146 -1.72 -8.53 0.06
N ALA A 147 -1.97 -7.80 1.14
CA ALA A 147 -1.39 -8.04 2.45
C ALA A 147 -2.45 -7.79 3.53
N LEU A 148 -2.57 -8.72 4.48
CA LEU A 148 -3.48 -8.57 5.61
C LEU A 148 -2.86 -9.20 6.87
N CYS A 149 -2.66 -8.41 7.92
CA CYS A 149 -2.23 -8.91 9.22
C CYS A 149 -3.42 -9.55 9.95
N ILE A 150 -3.30 -10.84 10.25
CA ILE A 150 -4.37 -11.64 10.88
C ILE A 150 -4.22 -11.59 12.40
N GLY A 151 -2.98 -11.53 12.90
CA GLY A 151 -2.70 -11.45 14.33
C GLY A 151 -1.21 -11.36 14.63
N GLY A 152 -0.89 -11.21 15.91
CA GLY A 152 0.49 -11.12 16.36
C GLY A 152 0.61 -10.77 17.83
N SER A 153 1.84 -10.78 18.33
CA SER A 153 2.16 -10.40 19.71
C SER A 153 3.52 -9.68 19.77
N GLY A 154 3.70 -8.88 20.82
CA GLY A 154 4.91 -8.09 21.03
C GLY A 154 5.01 -6.85 20.14
N THR A 155 5.81 -5.89 20.58
CA THR A 155 6.10 -4.64 19.86
C THR A 155 7.61 -4.40 19.83
N ILE A 156 8.09 -3.74 18.77
CA ILE A 156 9.50 -3.37 18.60
C ILE A 156 9.91 -2.16 19.47
N ASP A 157 8.95 -1.40 20.00
CA ASP A 157 9.22 -0.26 20.88
C ASP A 157 10.10 -0.62 22.10
N GLY A 158 9.96 -1.84 22.60
CA GLY A 158 10.79 -2.37 23.69
C GLY A 158 12.22 -2.74 23.28
N LEU A 159 12.44 -3.09 22.01
CA LEU A 159 13.75 -3.46 21.44
C LEU A 159 14.53 -2.21 21.00
N TRP A 160 13.85 -1.24 20.38
CA TRP A 160 14.48 0.00 19.90
C TRP A 160 14.86 0.96 21.05
N ARG A 161 14.02 1.11 22.09
CA ARG A 161 14.29 2.02 23.23
C ARG A 161 15.12 1.37 24.35
N GLY A 162 15.32 0.06 24.31
CA GLY A 162 16.06 -0.72 25.32
C GLY A 162 17.55 -0.37 25.47
N GLY A 163 18.13 0.42 24.56
CA GLY A 163 19.52 0.90 24.64
C GLY A 163 19.75 2.21 25.38
N ARG A 164 18.71 2.98 25.75
CA ARG A 164 18.85 4.23 26.53
C ARG A 164 17.61 4.47 27.40
N VAL A 165 17.58 3.86 28.57
CA VAL A 165 16.68 4.30 29.64
C VAL A 165 17.27 5.59 30.25
N ALA A 166 17.05 6.72 29.58
CA ALA A 166 17.13 8.00 30.26
C ALA A 166 15.86 8.13 31.10
N ASN A 167 15.98 7.91 32.41
CA ASN A 167 14.97 8.27 33.38
C ASN A 167 14.58 9.74 33.18
N VAL A 168 13.48 10.01 32.48
CA VAL A 168 12.80 11.30 32.62
C VAL A 168 11.93 11.16 33.86
N ALA A 169 12.50 11.56 34.99
CA ALA A 169 11.74 11.82 36.20
C ALA A 169 10.59 12.76 35.84
N ALA A 170 9.36 12.29 36.08
CA ALA A 170 8.20 13.17 36.04
C ALA A 170 8.46 14.35 37.00
N PRO A 171 8.20 15.61 36.59
CA PRO A 171 8.39 16.74 37.48
C PRO A 171 7.41 16.62 38.64
N GLY A 172 7.96 16.61 39.86
CA GLY A 172 7.22 16.54 41.10
C GLY A 172 6.22 17.68 41.22
N GLY A 173 4.93 17.32 41.28
CA GLY A 173 3.87 18.18 41.77
C GLY A 173 3.79 18.09 43.29
N ALA A 174 4.41 19.05 43.98
CA ALA A 174 4.28 19.21 45.42
C ALA A 174 2.92 19.85 45.77
N GLY A 175 2.11 19.11 46.54
CA GLY A 175 1.29 19.60 47.66
C GLY A 175 0.02 20.41 47.36
N ARG A 176 -1.12 19.90 47.84
CA ARG A 176 -1.79 20.48 49.03
C ARG A 176 -2.92 19.59 49.56
N ASP A 177 -2.98 19.55 50.88
CA ASP A 177 -3.90 18.83 51.76
C ASP A 177 -5.37 19.25 51.64
N GLY A 178 -6.26 18.34 52.06
CA GLY A 178 -7.47 18.72 52.78
C GLY A 178 -8.69 17.80 52.66
N GLY A 179 -8.93 16.97 53.68
CA GLY A 179 -10.27 16.88 54.29
C GLY A 179 -11.18 15.68 53.97
N ARG A 180 -11.09 14.65 54.83
CA ARG A 180 -12.18 13.98 55.59
C ARG A 180 -13.56 13.70 54.94
N GLY A 181 -13.90 12.41 54.92
CA GLY A 181 -15.07 11.85 55.62
C GLY A 181 -16.30 11.45 54.80
N GLY A 182 -16.82 10.24 55.02
CA GLY A 182 -18.25 9.93 54.81
C GLY A 182 -18.59 8.64 54.03
N ASP A 183 -18.48 7.51 54.71
CA ASP A 183 -19.40 6.35 54.81
C ASP A 183 -20.60 6.17 53.83
N ALA A 184 -20.71 4.92 53.35
CA ALA A 184 -21.90 4.05 53.21
C ALA A 184 -23.11 4.46 52.34
N GLY A 185 -23.54 3.53 51.46
CA GLY A 185 -24.90 3.53 50.90
C GLY A 185 -25.11 2.53 49.76
N ALA A 186 -25.68 1.37 50.08
CA ALA A 186 -26.14 0.35 49.13
C ALA A 186 -27.49 0.73 48.48
N ALA A 187 -27.73 0.21 47.26
CA ALA A 187 -28.92 -0.58 46.88
C ALA A 187 -29.56 -0.24 45.51
N ALA A 188 -29.90 -1.33 44.81
CA ALA A 188 -31.06 -1.55 43.94
C ALA A 188 -31.09 -0.90 42.54
N GLY A 189 -30.75 -1.71 41.53
CA GLY A 189 -31.21 -1.55 40.16
C GLY A 189 -32.54 -2.29 39.92
N ASP A 190 -33.53 -1.57 39.41
CA ASP A 190 -34.81 -2.04 38.85
C ASP A 190 -34.59 -2.61 37.44
N PRO A 191 -35.14 -3.79 37.06
CA PRO A 191 -34.91 -4.38 35.75
C PRO A 191 -36.12 -4.21 34.82
N ARG A 192 -36.22 -3.12 34.05
CA ARG A 192 -37.14 -3.03 32.89
C ARG A 192 -36.65 -2.11 31.77
N GLY A 193 -36.60 -2.66 30.56
CA GLY A 193 -36.30 -1.99 29.29
C GLY A 193 -35.23 -2.80 28.56
N GLY A 194 -35.42 -3.34 27.36
CA GLY A 194 -36.21 -2.90 26.23
C GLY A 194 -35.34 -3.21 25.02
N ASN A 195 -35.76 -4.16 24.19
CA ASN A 195 -35.06 -4.58 22.98
C ASN A 195 -35.10 -3.46 21.93
N ALA A 196 -33.95 -2.95 21.51
CA ALA A 196 -33.69 -2.45 20.15
C ALA A 196 -32.27 -1.85 20.04
N GLY A 197 -31.58 -2.20 18.95
CA GLY A 197 -30.53 -1.38 18.37
C GLY A 197 -29.11 -1.87 18.63
N ASN A 198 -28.49 -2.40 17.58
CA ASN A 198 -27.04 -2.44 17.41
C ASN A 198 -26.47 -1.01 17.51
N PRO A 199 -25.60 -0.67 18.49
CA PRO A 199 -24.83 0.55 18.45
C PRO A 199 -23.37 0.24 18.10
N GLY A 200 -22.78 1.10 17.29
CA GLY A 200 -21.44 0.95 16.76
C GLY A 200 -20.34 0.80 17.81
N SER A 201 -19.20 0.32 17.33
CA SER A 201 -17.90 0.28 18.01
C SER A 201 -17.69 1.49 18.92
N ALA A 202 -17.92 1.28 20.21
CA ALA A 202 -17.34 2.13 21.24
C ALA A 202 -15.87 1.74 21.34
N ALA A 203 -15.00 2.56 20.72
CA ALA A 203 -13.58 2.60 21.06
C ALA A 203 -13.47 2.96 22.56
N GLY A 204 -13.24 1.95 23.39
CA GLY A 204 -12.89 2.13 24.80
C GLY A 204 -11.42 2.54 24.93
N PRO A 205 -11.07 3.42 25.89
CA PRO A 205 -9.68 3.79 26.12
C PRO A 205 -8.98 2.64 26.84
N GLY A 206 -8.00 2.02 26.18
CA GLY A 206 -7.03 1.13 26.82
C GLY A 206 -6.86 -0.22 26.12
N ASN A 207 -6.12 -0.25 25.01
CA ASN A 207 -5.31 -1.43 24.69
C ASN A 207 -4.02 -1.38 25.54
N ALA A 208 -4.20 -1.46 26.86
CA ALA A 208 -3.09 -1.59 27.81
C ALA A 208 -2.80 -3.08 28.02
N ALA A 209 -2.30 -3.75 26.97
CA ALA A 209 -1.77 -5.11 27.03
C ALA A 209 -0.77 -5.38 25.89
N GLY A 210 0.29 -4.58 25.75
CA GLY A 210 1.57 -4.92 25.11
C GLY A 210 1.61 -5.55 23.70
N GLY A 211 0.51 -5.55 22.95
CA GLY A 211 0.38 -6.17 21.63
C GLY A 211 0.21 -5.16 20.50
N PRO A 212 0.40 -5.59 19.24
CA PRO A 212 0.19 -4.72 18.08
C PRO A 212 -1.27 -4.32 17.89
N ASP A 213 -1.51 -3.11 17.43
CA ASP A 213 -2.82 -2.68 16.93
C ASP A 213 -3.02 -3.22 15.50
N ILE A 214 -3.64 -4.40 15.40
CA ILE A 214 -3.89 -5.06 14.12
C ILE A 214 -4.80 -4.23 13.22
N ALA A 215 -5.73 -3.45 13.78
CA ALA A 215 -6.62 -2.61 13.00
C ALA A 215 -5.83 -1.47 12.33
N ALA A 216 -4.99 -0.77 13.10
CA ALA A 216 -4.14 0.29 12.56
C ALA A 216 -3.13 -0.24 11.52
N ILE A 217 -2.54 -1.43 11.76
CA ILE A 217 -1.65 -2.08 10.78
C ILE A 217 -2.40 -2.37 9.47
N ASN A 218 -3.61 -2.95 9.56
CA ASN A 218 -4.38 -3.29 8.37
C ASN A 218 -4.92 -2.06 7.64
N GLU A 219 -5.22 -0.98 8.35
CA GLU A 219 -5.56 0.31 7.74
C GLU A 219 -4.40 0.83 6.88
N LEU A 220 -3.17 0.76 7.39
CA LEU A 220 -1.98 1.14 6.62
C LEU A 220 -1.75 0.21 5.42
N LEU A 221 -1.78 -1.11 5.62
CA LEU A 221 -1.55 -2.09 4.54
C LEU A 221 -2.58 -1.97 3.41
N THR A 222 -3.86 -1.87 3.75
CA THR A 222 -4.93 -1.78 2.76
C THR A 222 -5.04 -0.38 2.15
N GLY A 223 -4.68 0.68 2.90
CA GLY A 223 -4.52 2.03 2.38
C GLY A 223 -3.41 2.11 1.32
N GLU A 224 -2.22 1.60 1.63
CA GLU A 224 -1.10 1.52 0.67
C GLU A 224 -1.45 0.68 -0.55
N GLN A 225 -2.15 -0.44 -0.36
CA GLN A 225 -2.62 -1.26 -1.47
C GLN A 225 -3.67 -0.53 -2.33
N SER A 226 -4.62 0.18 -1.71
CA SER A 226 -5.60 0.98 -2.43
C SER A 226 -4.92 2.07 -3.26
N ILE A 227 -3.88 2.70 -2.73
CA ILE A 227 -3.07 3.67 -3.46
C ILE A 227 -2.40 3.01 -4.67
N ARG A 228 -1.68 1.90 -4.47
CA ARG A 228 -1.01 1.16 -5.55
C ARG A 228 -1.99 0.68 -6.63
N ASN A 229 -3.14 0.13 -6.24
CA ASN A 229 -4.16 -0.33 -7.18
C ASN A 229 -4.74 0.81 -8.01
N THR A 230 -4.97 1.97 -7.39
CA THR A 230 -5.42 3.17 -8.11
C THR A 230 -4.35 3.65 -9.09
N LEU A 231 -3.10 3.79 -8.63
CA LEU A 231 -1.99 4.25 -9.47
C LEU A 231 -1.69 3.28 -10.63
N ALA A 232 -1.87 1.96 -10.44
CA ALA A 232 -1.66 0.96 -11.49
C ALA A 232 -2.61 1.11 -12.70
N THR A 233 -3.71 1.86 -12.53
CA THR A 233 -4.68 2.15 -13.61
C THR A 233 -4.41 3.49 -14.30
N ALA A 234 -3.54 4.31 -13.72
CA ALA A 234 -3.06 5.55 -14.32
C ALA A 234 -1.88 5.29 -15.26
N ARG A 235 -1.69 6.19 -16.21
CA ARG A 235 -0.52 6.24 -17.08
C ARG A 235 0.79 6.44 -16.30
N ASP A 236 1.88 5.90 -16.81
CA ASP A 236 3.16 5.78 -16.10
C ASP A 236 3.78 7.13 -15.71
N ASP A 237 3.65 8.14 -16.56
CA ASP A 237 4.12 9.51 -16.32
C ASP A 237 3.27 10.28 -15.30
N VAL A 238 1.97 9.97 -15.14
CA VAL A 238 1.17 10.48 -14.00
C VAL A 238 1.63 9.86 -12.69
N VAL A 239 1.92 8.55 -12.69
CA VAL A 239 2.46 7.87 -11.51
C VAL A 239 3.83 8.45 -11.15
N ASP A 240 4.72 8.59 -12.12
CA ASP A 240 6.05 9.19 -11.95
C ASP A 240 5.97 10.63 -11.41
N LEU A 241 5.05 11.46 -11.91
CA LEU A 241 4.84 12.81 -11.37
C LEU A 241 4.40 12.79 -9.90
N ILE A 242 3.45 11.93 -9.53
CA ILE A 242 2.96 11.81 -8.14
C ILE A 242 4.09 11.33 -7.22
N GLU A 243 4.89 10.36 -7.67
CA GLU A 243 6.01 9.84 -6.90
C GLU A 243 7.15 10.86 -6.74
N ARG A 244 7.53 11.56 -7.81
CA ARG A 244 8.58 12.60 -7.77
C ARG A 244 8.18 13.82 -6.95
N SER A 245 6.92 14.25 -7.05
CA SER A 245 6.41 15.41 -6.31
C SER A 245 6.04 15.08 -4.85
N GLY A 246 5.72 13.81 -4.56
CA GLY A 246 5.20 13.38 -3.25
C GLY A 246 3.75 13.82 -2.99
N VAL A 247 3.04 14.35 -3.98
CA VAL A 247 1.66 14.88 -3.83
C VAL A 247 0.64 13.75 -4.01
N PHE A 248 0.53 12.88 -3.01
CA PHE A 248 -0.41 11.75 -3.01
C PHE A 248 -1.88 12.15 -2.84
N GLU A 249 -2.18 13.45 -2.66
CA GLU A 249 -3.54 13.99 -2.53
C GLU A 249 -4.38 13.80 -3.81
N PHE A 250 -3.75 13.52 -4.95
CA PHE A 250 -4.45 13.17 -6.18
C PHE A 250 -4.95 11.72 -6.24
N VAL A 251 -4.47 10.83 -5.36
CA VAL A 251 -4.87 9.42 -5.42
C VAL A 251 -6.37 9.20 -5.16
N PRO A 252 -7.00 9.85 -4.15
CA PRO A 252 -8.46 9.78 -4.00
C PRO A 252 -9.22 10.32 -5.21
N LEU A 253 -8.69 11.34 -5.89
CA LEU A 253 -9.27 11.87 -7.13
C LEU A 253 -9.24 10.82 -8.25
N LEU A 254 -8.09 10.18 -8.48
CA LEU A 254 -7.96 9.11 -9.50
C LEU A 254 -8.88 7.92 -9.18
N GLN A 255 -9.00 7.58 -7.90
CA GLN A 255 -9.93 6.53 -7.45
C GLN A 255 -11.39 6.92 -7.74
N ALA A 256 -11.77 8.18 -7.51
CA ALA A 256 -13.10 8.69 -7.80
C ALA A 256 -13.39 8.81 -9.30
N LEU A 257 -12.36 9.11 -10.11
CA LEU A 257 -12.46 9.16 -11.56
C LEU A 257 -12.72 7.77 -12.15
N ASP A 258 -12.27 6.70 -11.47
CA ASP A 258 -12.39 5.29 -11.86
C ASP A 258 -11.88 5.05 -13.29
N LEU A 259 -10.55 5.09 -13.46
CA LEU A 259 -9.88 5.00 -14.77
C LEU A 259 -10.16 3.69 -15.52
N ARG A 260 -10.56 2.63 -14.80
CA ARG A 260 -10.96 1.33 -15.39
C ARG A 260 -12.35 1.36 -16.00
N ARG A 261 -13.16 2.34 -15.63
CA ARG A 261 -14.49 2.50 -16.20
C ARG A 261 -14.34 2.71 -17.69
N ASN A 262 -14.90 1.80 -18.47
CA ASN A 262 -15.09 1.96 -19.92
C ASN A 262 -16.59 2.14 -20.21
N PRO A 263 -17.21 3.27 -19.81
CA PRO A 263 -18.61 3.50 -20.13
C PRO A 263 -18.63 4.13 -21.52
N GLY A 264 -18.41 3.33 -22.58
CA GLY A 264 -18.32 3.77 -23.98
C GLY A 264 -18.45 5.27 -24.18
N CYS A 265 -17.30 5.98 -24.12
CA CYS A 265 -17.27 7.44 -24.00
C CYS A 265 -18.27 8.05 -24.98
N ALA A 266 -19.13 8.94 -24.49
CA ALA A 266 -20.05 9.67 -25.37
C ALA A 266 -19.32 10.67 -26.28
N CYS A 267 -18.03 10.92 -25.99
CA CYS A 267 -17.16 11.78 -26.77
C CYS A 267 -16.78 11.17 -28.14
N ILE A 268 -16.43 12.03 -29.09
CA ILE A 268 -16.06 11.64 -30.45
C ILE A 268 -14.75 10.85 -30.38
N ALA A 269 -14.66 9.72 -31.11
CA ALA A 269 -13.50 8.83 -31.05
C ALA A 269 -12.15 9.55 -31.31
N ASP A 270 -12.16 10.51 -32.24
CA ASP A 270 -11.01 11.34 -32.57
C ASP A 270 -10.55 12.20 -31.36
N ASP A 271 -11.48 12.70 -30.54
CA ASP A 271 -11.14 13.49 -29.35
C ASP A 271 -10.57 12.59 -28.25
N CYS A 272 -11.06 11.35 -28.09
CA CYS A 272 -10.44 10.40 -27.16
C CYS A 272 -8.98 10.13 -27.52
N ASP A 273 -8.69 9.92 -28.80
CA ASP A 273 -7.34 9.61 -29.28
C ASP A 273 -6.40 10.78 -28.99
N ARG A 274 -6.85 12.01 -29.27
CA ARG A 274 -6.11 13.24 -28.92
C ARG A 274 -5.86 13.39 -27.43
N MET A 275 -6.83 13.06 -26.58
CA MET A 275 -6.66 13.11 -25.12
C MET A 275 -5.62 12.08 -24.63
N ARG A 276 -5.59 10.88 -25.21
CA ARG A 276 -4.59 9.85 -24.88
C ARG A 276 -3.17 10.25 -25.28
N ASP A 277 -3.03 11.05 -26.35
CA ASP A 277 -1.74 11.51 -26.87
C ASP A 277 -1.11 12.67 -26.05
N LEU A 278 -1.85 13.28 -25.12
CA LEU A 278 -1.29 14.27 -24.19
C LEU A 278 -0.23 13.63 -23.27
N PRO A 279 0.67 14.38 -22.63
CA PRO A 279 1.03 15.78 -22.89
C PRO A 279 1.55 16.02 -24.31
N ALA A 280 1.12 17.12 -24.94
CA ALA A 280 1.47 17.49 -26.31
C ALA A 280 2.82 18.21 -26.45
N GLU A 281 3.43 18.58 -25.33
CA GLU A 281 4.74 19.22 -25.25
C GLU A 281 5.84 18.27 -25.75
N ASP A 282 6.89 18.86 -26.33
CA ASP A 282 8.02 18.12 -26.90
C ASP A 282 8.61 17.13 -25.88
N ALA A 283 9.07 15.96 -26.35
CA ALA A 283 9.57 14.91 -25.47
C ALA A 283 10.77 15.33 -24.61
N ASP A 284 11.55 16.31 -25.07
CA ASP A 284 12.70 16.88 -24.37
C ASP A 284 12.32 18.03 -23.40
N ASP A 285 11.07 18.51 -23.44
CA ASP A 285 10.54 19.55 -22.55
C ASP A 285 9.92 18.93 -21.29
N HIS A 286 10.78 18.55 -20.35
CA HIS A 286 10.35 17.92 -19.11
C HIS A 286 9.48 18.84 -18.23
N ALA A 287 9.76 20.15 -18.22
CA ALA A 287 9.01 21.10 -17.40
C ALA A 287 7.59 21.32 -17.96
N GLY A 288 7.46 21.50 -19.28
CA GLY A 288 6.16 21.63 -19.95
C GLY A 288 5.28 20.38 -19.79
N ARG A 289 5.89 19.19 -19.87
CA ARG A 289 5.18 17.92 -19.68
C ARG A 289 4.69 17.73 -18.24
N ASP A 290 5.52 18.06 -17.25
CA ASP A 290 5.10 18.02 -15.84
C ASP A 290 3.97 19.04 -15.56
N ALA A 291 4.09 20.26 -16.11
CA ALA A 291 3.05 21.29 -16.05
C ALA A 291 1.71 20.83 -16.65
N ALA A 292 1.75 20.17 -17.80
CA ALA A 292 0.57 19.62 -18.47
C ALA A 292 -0.12 18.55 -17.62
N LEU A 293 0.64 17.59 -17.07
CA LEU A 293 0.11 16.53 -16.22
C LEU A 293 -0.51 17.08 -14.92
N ALA A 294 0.16 18.03 -14.26
CA ALA A 294 -0.38 18.71 -13.09
C ALA A 294 -1.70 19.44 -13.42
N THR A 295 -1.76 20.10 -14.58
CA THR A 295 -2.95 20.78 -15.08
C THR A 295 -4.10 19.80 -15.34
N LEU A 296 -3.84 18.66 -15.97
CA LEU A 296 -4.84 17.62 -16.23
C LEU A 296 -5.44 17.06 -14.91
N LEU A 297 -4.61 16.85 -13.89
CA LEU A 297 -5.05 16.41 -12.56
C LEU A 297 -5.96 17.48 -11.90
N CYS A 298 -5.57 18.75 -11.93
CA CYS A 298 -6.39 19.84 -11.39
C CYS A 298 -7.73 19.99 -12.13
N LEU A 299 -7.72 19.92 -13.46
CA LEU A 299 -8.94 19.96 -14.27
C LEU A 299 -9.88 18.77 -13.96
N SER A 300 -9.31 17.60 -13.64
CA SER A 300 -10.09 16.41 -13.25
C SER A 300 -10.77 16.59 -11.90
N ALA A 301 -10.18 17.40 -11.01
CA ALA A 301 -10.82 17.84 -9.77
C ALA A 301 -11.84 18.98 -9.97
N LEU A 302 -12.08 19.40 -11.23
CA LEU A 302 -12.99 20.49 -11.59
C LEU A 302 -12.66 21.80 -10.86
N THR A 303 -11.38 22.06 -10.64
CA THR A 303 -10.92 23.30 -9.99
C THR A 303 -11.16 24.51 -10.89
N ASP A 304 -11.47 25.65 -10.28
CA ASP A 304 -11.41 26.94 -10.97
C ASP A 304 -9.95 27.35 -11.23
N GLN A 305 -9.77 28.50 -11.88
CA GLN A 305 -8.45 29.00 -12.26
C GLN A 305 -7.57 29.32 -11.06
N ASP A 306 -8.11 30.01 -10.06
CA ASP A 306 -7.32 30.45 -8.89
C ASP A 306 -6.81 29.22 -8.12
N ILE A 307 -7.68 28.25 -7.86
CA ILE A 307 -7.28 27.00 -7.18
C ILE A 307 -6.33 26.19 -8.05
N ARG A 308 -6.56 26.12 -9.37
CA ARG A 308 -5.66 25.41 -10.30
C ARG A 308 -4.26 26.01 -10.23
N HIS A 309 -4.14 27.33 -10.34
CA HIS A 309 -2.88 28.06 -10.31
C HIS A 309 -2.11 27.81 -9.01
N ASP A 310 -2.78 27.86 -7.87
CA ASP A 310 -2.16 27.58 -6.56
C ASP A 310 -1.63 26.14 -6.48
N VAL A 311 -2.46 25.16 -6.87
CA VAL A 311 -2.11 23.73 -6.79
C VAL A 311 -1.01 23.38 -7.79
N THR A 312 -1.08 23.84 -9.03
CA THR A 312 -0.06 23.52 -10.04
C THR A 312 1.27 24.18 -9.70
N SER A 313 1.28 25.42 -9.20
CA SER A 313 2.50 26.07 -8.71
C SER A 313 3.14 25.25 -7.58
N HIS A 314 2.33 24.74 -6.65
CA HIS A 314 2.81 23.90 -5.56
C HIS A 314 3.41 22.57 -6.05
N VAL A 315 2.76 21.90 -7.00
CA VAL A 315 3.29 20.66 -7.60
C VAL A 315 4.63 20.92 -8.30
N MET A 316 4.73 22.01 -9.06
CA MET A 316 5.96 22.36 -9.78
C MET A 316 7.10 22.73 -8.83
N ASP A 317 6.82 23.45 -7.74
CA ASP A 317 7.79 23.72 -6.67
C ASP A 317 8.27 22.42 -5.99
N ALA A 318 7.36 21.48 -5.70
CA ALA A 318 7.72 20.19 -5.12
C ALA A 318 8.60 19.34 -6.05
N LEU A 319 8.42 19.46 -7.37
CA LEU A 319 9.28 18.84 -8.39
C LEU A 319 10.63 19.56 -8.56
N GLY A 320 10.78 20.76 -7.98
CA GLY A 320 12.00 21.57 -8.05
C GLY A 320 12.10 22.43 -9.32
N TRP A 321 11.01 22.61 -10.05
CA TRP A 321 10.96 23.51 -11.21
C TRP A 321 10.89 24.96 -10.74
N VAL A 322 11.73 25.80 -11.34
CA VAL A 322 11.83 27.24 -11.06
C VAL A 322 11.97 28.01 -12.37
N ALA A 323 11.63 29.30 -12.35
CA ALA A 323 11.86 30.19 -13.47
C ALA A 323 13.37 30.40 -13.73
N ASP A 324 13.71 30.98 -14.89
CA ASP A 324 15.09 31.26 -15.32
C ASP A 324 15.88 32.14 -14.32
N ASP A 325 15.18 32.99 -13.56
CA ASP A 325 15.77 33.84 -12.53
C ASP A 325 15.86 33.17 -11.15
N GLY A 326 15.43 31.91 -11.05
CA GLY A 326 15.43 31.09 -9.83
C GLY A 326 14.25 31.34 -8.90
N THR A 327 13.24 32.10 -9.32
CA THR A 327 12.01 32.28 -8.55
C THR A 327 11.03 31.11 -8.73
N PRO A 328 10.14 30.86 -7.74
CA PRO A 328 9.09 29.85 -7.91
C PRO A 328 8.16 30.19 -9.07
N LEU A 329 7.77 29.18 -9.85
CA LEU A 329 6.81 29.34 -10.95
C LEU A 329 5.44 29.73 -10.39
N THR A 330 4.78 30.69 -11.05
CA THR A 330 3.39 31.05 -10.81
C THR A 330 2.45 30.19 -11.65
N GLY A 331 1.16 30.19 -11.33
CA GLY A 331 0.17 29.45 -12.12
C GLY A 331 0.08 29.90 -13.57
N GLU A 332 0.33 31.18 -13.85
CA GLU A 332 0.42 31.72 -15.21
C GLU A 332 1.64 31.14 -15.94
N ASP A 333 2.81 31.07 -15.27
CA ASP A 333 4.01 30.46 -15.85
C ASP A 333 3.78 28.98 -16.15
N VAL A 334 3.06 28.26 -15.29
CA VAL A 334 2.73 26.85 -15.51
C VAL A 334 1.81 26.66 -16.71
N GLU A 335 0.81 27.53 -16.91
CA GLU A 335 -0.05 27.49 -18.10
C GLU A 335 0.73 27.82 -19.38
N GLU A 336 1.70 28.73 -19.32
CA GLU A 336 2.59 29.04 -20.45
C GLU A 336 3.47 27.83 -20.83
N LEU A 337 4.03 27.15 -19.82
CA LEU A 337 4.84 25.93 -20.00
C LEU A 337 4.07 24.80 -20.69
N CYS A 338 2.77 24.65 -20.43
CA CYS A 338 1.93 23.61 -21.06
C CYS A 338 1.02 24.14 -22.19
N SER A 339 1.46 25.16 -22.92
CA SER A 339 0.64 25.82 -23.95
C SER A 339 0.20 24.90 -25.09
N ALA A 340 1.02 23.89 -25.45
CA ALA A 340 0.68 22.91 -26.49
C ALA A 340 -0.48 22.00 -26.04
N THR A 341 -0.43 21.48 -24.81
CA THR A 341 -1.54 20.72 -24.22
C THR A 341 -2.76 21.60 -24.04
N TRP A 342 -2.59 22.85 -23.59
CA TRP A 342 -3.69 23.79 -23.41
C TRP A 342 -4.47 24.02 -24.72
N ALA A 343 -3.78 24.17 -25.85
CA ALA A 343 -4.40 24.31 -27.16
C ALA A 343 -5.26 23.09 -27.53
N VAL A 344 -4.78 21.87 -27.24
CA VAL A 344 -5.58 20.65 -27.45
C VAL A 344 -6.83 20.65 -26.57
N LEU A 345 -6.70 21.02 -25.29
CA LEU A 345 -7.82 21.08 -24.33
C LEU A 345 -8.88 22.10 -24.74
N GLU A 346 -8.49 23.24 -25.32
CA GLU A 346 -9.42 24.22 -25.90
C GLU A 346 -10.15 23.65 -27.12
N GLU A 347 -9.44 22.99 -28.04
CA GLU A 347 -10.02 22.45 -29.26
C GLU A 347 -11.04 21.33 -29.01
N VAL A 348 -10.83 20.48 -28.00
CA VAL A 348 -11.80 19.44 -27.59
C VAL A 348 -12.85 19.95 -26.61
N GLY A 349 -12.80 21.24 -26.24
CA GLY A 349 -13.79 21.88 -25.37
C GLY A 349 -13.69 21.52 -23.88
N VAL A 350 -12.57 21.00 -23.39
CA VAL A 350 -12.32 20.79 -21.94
C VAL A 350 -12.17 22.13 -21.22
N VAL A 351 -11.52 23.11 -21.87
CA VAL A 351 -11.38 24.49 -21.40
C VAL A 351 -11.84 25.49 -22.48
N GLY A 352 -11.72 26.79 -22.24
CA GLY A 352 -12.12 27.84 -23.19
C GLY A 352 -13.57 28.32 -23.04
N ASN A 353 -14.08 29.02 -24.06
CA ASN A 353 -15.40 29.66 -24.02
C ASN A 353 -16.56 28.72 -24.40
N GLU A 354 -16.30 27.73 -25.26
CA GLU A 354 -17.29 26.77 -25.75
C GLU A 354 -17.01 25.38 -25.14
N GLN A 355 -17.25 25.26 -23.83
CA GLN A 355 -16.94 24.03 -23.10
C GLN A 355 -18.01 22.95 -23.27
N VAL A 356 -17.55 21.69 -23.32
CA VAL A 356 -18.42 20.52 -23.23
C VAL A 356 -19.06 20.39 -21.84
N GLY A 357 -20.08 19.54 -21.72
CA GLY A 357 -20.71 19.26 -20.44
C GLY A 357 -19.73 18.62 -19.45
N VAL A 358 -19.96 18.82 -18.14
CA VAL A 358 -19.07 18.32 -17.07
C VAL A 358 -18.81 16.81 -17.15
N VAL A 359 -19.83 16.02 -17.51
CA VAL A 359 -19.69 14.56 -17.65
C VAL A 359 -18.74 14.22 -18.80
N GLU A 360 -18.95 14.83 -19.96
CA GLU A 360 -18.09 14.64 -21.14
C GLU A 360 -16.66 15.12 -20.89
N LYS A 361 -16.50 16.24 -20.16
CA LYS A 361 -15.20 16.73 -19.71
C LYS A 361 -14.46 15.69 -18.86
N LEU A 362 -15.12 15.11 -17.87
CA LEU A 362 -14.52 14.07 -17.02
C LEU A 362 -14.23 12.79 -17.80
N ASP A 363 -15.03 12.47 -18.81
CA ASP A 363 -14.76 11.32 -19.69
C ASP A 363 -13.50 11.56 -20.55
N LEU A 364 -13.34 12.75 -21.14
CA LEU A 364 -12.13 13.14 -21.87
C LEU A 364 -10.88 13.15 -20.96
N LEU A 365 -10.98 13.72 -19.76
CA LEU A 365 -9.86 13.74 -18.80
C LEU A 365 -9.50 12.34 -18.29
N ARG A 366 -10.49 11.44 -18.16
CA ARG A 366 -10.23 10.03 -17.87
C ARG A 366 -9.42 9.36 -18.98
N GLU A 367 -9.71 9.65 -20.25
CA GLU A 367 -8.91 9.14 -21.37
C GLU A 367 -7.46 9.65 -21.32
N ALA A 368 -7.24 10.90 -20.92
CA ALA A 368 -5.88 11.45 -20.81
C ALA A 368 -5.06 10.90 -19.65
N LEU A 369 -5.69 10.43 -18.56
CA LEU A 369 -5.03 9.97 -17.34
C LEU A 369 -4.92 8.45 -17.22
N ARG A 370 -5.73 7.68 -17.96
CA ARG A 370 -5.70 6.22 -17.90
C ARG A 370 -4.52 5.64 -18.68
N ARG A 371 -4.11 4.44 -18.28
CA ARG A 371 -3.12 3.63 -19.00
C ARG A 371 -3.65 3.08 -20.33
#